data_AF-A0AAI8VFL2-F1
#
_entry.id   AF-A0AAI8VFL2-F1
#
_cell.length_a   1.000
_cell.length_b   1.000
_cell.length_c   1.000
_cell.angle_alpha   90.00
_cell.angle_beta   90.00
_cell.angle_gamma   90.00
#
_symmetry.space_group_name_H-M   'P 1'
#
loop_
_entity.id
_entity.type
_entity.pdbx_description
1 polymer ?
#
loop_
_entity_poly.entity_id
_entity_poly.type
_entity_poly.pdbx_seq_one_letter_code
_entity_poly.pdbx_strand_id
1 'polypeptide(L)'
;MPPNRTQQFLTVARLRWADSDRRQISSHDANDSPAANMPKAAPSAQQLETHDSVSSAYPTALPSNASNGSYVSTDQITTKPAFSSDSPTVCYIMRHADWRSLNTTTCKLIVPISTSNVTIPQQGCELVLVRRDSKILVQNYDVGGVSLIYCTAETFTWARGASGKRTLILYGETSELHQSAIDLGNLMANSTATDPDDATVNTCNLTANKISVKWQLSPERNILTFGDELAILMHWRNGAYNYWVTELPAPMSIANYSSLSKSTVIVKGGHLTRSAAIEGEILAGLATSTARPTSNSYTYKTTGQVKTILFNGEELATTDSPRGRLTAQLPFTLPNLTHPDSASLEWKYRLAPRNPGHLRRLSPDRLHQLHNHQPAGAAHADLALRQRPRLPRWLTHL
;
A
#
# COMPACT_ATOMS: atom_id res chain seq x y z
N MET A 1 -2.29 16.94 -23.12
CA MET A 1 -0.98 16.60 -22.51
C MET A 1 -1.03 15.14 -22.10
N PRO A 2 0.00 14.32 -22.38
CA PRO A 2 0.03 12.98 -21.81
C PRO A 2 0.08 13.11 -20.27
N PRO A 3 -0.57 12.22 -19.51
CA PRO A 3 -0.48 12.24 -18.06
C PRO A 3 0.99 12.07 -17.67
N ASN A 4 1.51 13.00 -16.85
CA ASN A 4 2.80 12.84 -16.20
C ASN A 4 2.72 11.58 -15.33
N ARG A 5 3.20 10.45 -15.84
CA ARG A 5 3.34 9.22 -15.07
C ARG A 5 4.54 9.40 -14.16
N THR A 6 4.29 9.81 -12.92
CA THR A 6 5.29 9.75 -11.87
C THR A 6 5.37 8.31 -11.40
N GLN A 7 6.41 7.59 -11.82
CA GLN A 7 6.77 6.31 -11.21
C GLN A 7 7.72 6.58 -10.05
N GLN A 8 7.59 5.80 -8.97
CA GLN A 8 8.67 5.75 -7.99
C GLN A 8 9.92 5.19 -8.67
N PHE A 9 11.01 5.95 -8.62
CA PHE A 9 12.31 5.49 -9.08
C PHE A 9 12.97 4.66 -7.97
N LEU A 10 13.42 3.45 -8.32
CA LEU A 10 13.90 2.38 -7.41
C LEU A 10 12.84 1.88 -6.41
N THR A 11 11.99 0.94 -6.84
CA THR A 11 11.17 0.14 -5.92
C THR A 11 11.93 -1.09 -5.41
N VAL A 12 12.95 -1.58 -6.11
CA VAL A 12 13.87 -2.61 -5.57
C VAL A 12 15.29 -2.20 -5.93
N ALA A 13 16.06 -1.82 -4.92
CA ALA A 13 17.49 -1.63 -5.03
C ALA A 13 18.23 -2.98 -4.91
N ARG A 14 19.22 -3.22 -5.78
CA ARG A 14 20.12 -4.37 -5.67
C ARG A 14 21.57 -3.91 -5.46
N LEU A 15 22.43 -4.83 -5.02
CA LEU A 15 23.87 -4.61 -5.01
C LEU A 15 24.40 -4.36 -6.43
N ARG A 16 25.28 -3.38 -6.59
CA ARG A 16 26.06 -3.21 -7.83
C ARG A 16 27.30 -4.08 -7.74
N TRP A 17 27.29 -5.19 -8.48
CA TRP A 17 28.44 -6.08 -8.58
C TRP A 17 29.36 -5.62 -9.72
N ALA A 18 30.67 -5.76 -9.54
CA ALA A 18 31.69 -5.52 -10.57
C ALA A 18 31.77 -4.10 -11.17
N ASP A 19 32.02 -3.10 -10.32
CA ASP A 19 32.61 -1.78 -10.70
C ASP A 19 31.89 -1.04 -11.84
N SER A 20 30.55 -1.03 -11.80
CA SER A 20 29.70 -0.47 -12.85
C SER A 20 29.71 1.08 -12.94
N ASP A 21 30.13 1.79 -11.89
CA ASP A 21 30.25 3.26 -11.87
C ASP A 21 31.24 3.71 -10.78
N ARG A 22 32.16 4.62 -11.11
CA ARG A 22 33.21 5.13 -10.21
C ARG A 22 32.72 6.15 -9.19
N ARG A 23 31.47 6.64 -9.30
CA ARG A 23 30.96 7.69 -8.39
C ARG A 23 30.27 7.16 -7.15
N GLN A 24 30.10 5.83 -6.99
CA GLN A 24 29.35 5.25 -5.88
C GLN A 24 30.00 3.98 -5.30
N ILE A 25 29.70 3.69 -4.04
CA ILE A 25 30.12 2.48 -3.33
C ILE A 25 29.22 1.28 -3.70
N SER A 26 29.60 0.06 -3.28
CA SER A 26 28.96 -1.21 -3.69
C SER A 26 27.49 -1.36 -3.28
N SER A 27 27.07 -0.66 -2.22
CA SER A 27 25.65 -0.57 -1.85
C SER A 27 24.92 0.39 -2.78
N HIS A 28 23.81 -0.07 -3.34
CA HIS A 28 22.85 0.78 -4.04
C HIS A 28 21.52 0.88 -3.28
N ASP A 29 21.51 0.54 -1.97
CA ASP A 29 20.36 0.78 -1.11
C ASP A 29 20.13 2.30 -1.01
N ALA A 30 19.15 2.83 -1.77
CA ALA A 30 18.79 4.24 -1.73
C ALA A 30 17.79 4.56 -0.62
N ASN A 31 17.68 3.65 0.37
CA ASN A 31 16.69 3.66 1.43
C ASN A 31 15.26 3.31 0.96
N ASP A 32 15.11 2.63 -0.17
CA ASP A 32 13.82 2.30 -0.79
C ASP A 32 13.04 1.15 -0.12
N SER A 33 11.83 0.91 -0.62
CA SER A 33 10.89 -0.14 -0.20
C SER A 33 10.77 -1.22 -1.29
N PRO A 34 11.41 -2.40 -1.16
CA PRO A 34 12.12 -2.94 0.00
C PRO A 34 13.61 -2.56 0.07
N ALA A 35 14.14 -2.53 1.30
CA ALA A 35 15.56 -2.37 1.55
C ALA A 35 16.36 -3.56 1.04
N ALA A 36 17.67 -3.39 0.86
CA ALA A 36 18.52 -4.48 0.42
C ALA A 36 18.61 -5.63 1.45
N ASN A 37 18.38 -5.39 2.75
CA ASN A 37 18.52 -6.40 3.82
C ASN A 37 17.70 -6.20 5.13
N MET A 38 16.72 -5.28 5.24
CA MET A 38 15.99 -5.03 6.51
C MET A 38 14.50 -4.65 6.31
N PRO A 39 13.59 -5.00 7.25
CA PRO A 39 12.23 -4.49 7.25
C PRO A 39 12.18 -3.02 7.67
N LYS A 40 11.51 -2.18 6.88
CA LYS A 40 11.24 -0.76 7.17
C LYS A 40 9.75 -0.54 7.41
N ALA A 41 9.38 0.58 8.02
CA ALA A 41 7.98 1.01 8.14
C ALA A 41 7.42 1.56 6.80
N ALA A 42 8.28 2.06 5.92
CA ALA A 42 7.91 2.64 4.63
C ALA A 42 7.18 1.66 3.68
N PRO A 43 7.58 0.37 3.54
CA PRO A 43 6.81 -0.63 2.80
C PRO A 43 5.36 -0.78 3.28
N SER A 44 5.13 -0.77 4.59
CA SER A 44 3.78 -0.91 5.15
C SER A 44 2.93 0.36 4.98
N ALA A 45 3.53 1.54 5.06
CA ALA A 45 2.84 2.79 4.73
C ALA A 45 2.45 2.85 3.24
N GLN A 46 3.37 2.47 2.35
CA GLN A 46 3.10 2.37 0.91
C GLN A 46 2.03 1.33 0.59
N GLN A 47 1.96 0.26 1.37
CA GLN A 47 0.91 -0.74 1.26
C GLN A 47 -0.48 -0.15 1.55
N LEU A 48 -0.62 0.76 2.54
CA LEU A 48 -1.88 1.46 2.79
C LEU A 48 -2.30 2.31 1.59
N GLU A 49 -1.35 3.02 0.96
CA GLU A 49 -1.61 3.88 -0.19
C GLU A 49 -1.98 3.10 -1.46
N THR A 50 -1.47 1.88 -1.63
CA THR A 50 -1.67 1.09 -2.84
C THR A 50 -2.88 0.18 -2.79
N HIS A 51 -3.36 -0.20 -1.60
CA HIS A 51 -4.55 -1.04 -1.46
C HIS A 51 -5.88 -0.29 -1.62
N ASP A 52 -5.88 1.05 -1.67
CA ASP A 52 -7.03 1.82 -2.17
C ASP A 52 -7.29 1.63 -3.69
N SER A 53 -6.52 0.75 -4.35
CA SER A 53 -6.75 0.26 -5.72
C SER A 53 -8.14 -0.35 -5.97
N VAL A 54 -8.92 -0.64 -4.94
CA VAL A 54 -10.34 -1.07 -5.07
C VAL A 54 -11.29 0.08 -5.34
N SER A 55 -10.85 1.34 -5.21
CA SER A 55 -11.63 2.51 -5.60
C SER A 55 -11.54 2.70 -7.11
N SER A 56 -12.56 2.24 -7.84
CA SER A 56 -12.72 2.54 -9.28
C SER A 56 -12.87 4.04 -9.56
N ALA A 57 -13.23 4.82 -8.55
CA ALA A 57 -13.50 6.25 -8.64
C ALA A 57 -12.24 7.14 -8.64
N TYR A 58 -11.14 6.70 -8.02
CA TYR A 58 -9.93 7.52 -7.93
C TYR A 58 -9.19 7.67 -9.28
N PRO A 59 -9.04 6.62 -10.12
CA PRO A 59 -8.43 6.75 -11.44
C PRO A 59 -9.16 7.69 -12.40
N THR A 60 -10.48 7.82 -12.22
CA THR A 60 -11.37 8.73 -12.99
C THR A 60 -11.55 10.08 -12.31
N ALA A 61 -10.90 10.31 -11.17
CA ALA A 61 -11.04 11.56 -10.43
C ALA A 61 -10.29 12.71 -11.10
N LEU A 62 -11.02 13.79 -11.31
CA LEU A 62 -10.49 15.07 -11.78
C LEU A 62 -10.09 15.90 -10.56
N PRO A 63 -8.78 16.10 -10.31
CA PRO A 63 -8.31 16.91 -9.19
C PRO A 63 -8.63 18.38 -9.43
N SER A 64 -9.19 19.04 -8.42
CA SER A 64 -9.34 20.50 -8.40
C SER A 64 -8.11 21.19 -7.81
N ASN A 65 -8.15 22.51 -7.76
CA ASN A 65 -7.12 23.32 -7.13
C ASN A 65 -7.06 23.06 -5.62
N ALA A 66 -5.83 22.98 -5.10
CA ALA A 66 -5.61 22.93 -3.67
C ALA A 66 -5.87 24.31 -3.05
N SER A 67 -6.52 24.33 -1.89
CA SER A 67 -6.89 25.58 -1.21
C SER A 67 -6.74 25.45 0.31
N ASN A 68 -6.32 26.53 0.96
CA ASN A 68 -6.20 26.62 2.41
C ASN A 68 -7.52 27.16 2.98
N GLY A 69 -8.09 26.51 3.99
CA GLY A 69 -9.30 27.02 4.67
C GLY A 69 -10.61 27.00 3.87
N SER A 70 -10.61 26.63 2.58
CA SER A 70 -11.85 26.67 1.78
C SER A 70 -12.76 25.46 1.97
N TYR A 71 -12.18 24.29 2.24
CA TYR A 71 -12.90 23.04 2.51
C TYR A 71 -12.77 22.60 3.96
N VAL A 72 -12.19 23.43 4.81
CA VAL A 72 -11.87 23.10 6.21
C VAL A 72 -12.02 24.33 7.08
N SER A 73 -12.30 24.13 8.36
CA SER A 73 -12.51 25.22 9.32
C SER A 73 -11.25 26.04 9.68
N THR A 74 -10.09 25.81 9.05
CA THR A 74 -8.82 26.47 9.35
C THR A 74 -7.94 26.63 8.10
N ASP A 75 -7.21 27.73 8.01
CA ASP A 75 -6.23 28.02 6.96
C ASP A 75 -4.90 27.25 7.13
N GLN A 76 -4.69 26.63 8.29
CA GLN A 76 -3.52 25.80 8.58
C GLN A 76 -3.52 24.48 7.80
N ILE A 77 -4.66 24.08 7.22
CA ILE A 77 -4.82 22.86 6.47
C ILE A 77 -5.13 23.20 5.01
N THR A 78 -4.32 22.66 4.09
CA THR A 78 -4.63 22.65 2.66
C THR A 78 -5.47 21.43 2.34
N THR A 79 -6.56 21.63 1.61
CA THR A 79 -7.37 20.54 1.06
C THR A 79 -7.39 20.63 -0.46
N LYS A 80 -7.24 19.47 -1.10
CA LYS A 80 -7.36 19.31 -2.55
C LYS A 80 -8.46 18.28 -2.84
N PRO A 81 -9.65 18.69 -3.29
CA PRO A 81 -10.68 17.74 -3.67
C PRO A 81 -10.39 17.14 -5.05
N ALA A 82 -10.77 15.88 -5.22
CA ALA A 82 -10.73 15.15 -6.48
C ALA A 82 -12.10 14.52 -6.73
N PHE A 83 -12.73 14.90 -7.84
CA PHE A 83 -14.10 14.53 -8.19
C PHE A 83 -14.10 13.46 -9.26
N SER A 84 -14.63 12.27 -8.98
CA SER A 84 -14.77 11.22 -9.98
C SER A 84 -15.67 11.68 -11.14
N SER A 85 -15.26 11.41 -12.39
CA SER A 85 -16.10 11.70 -13.57
C SER A 85 -17.24 10.69 -13.74
N ASP A 86 -17.03 9.46 -13.24
CA ASP A 86 -17.87 8.30 -13.57
C ASP A 86 -18.63 7.78 -12.34
N SER A 87 -18.44 8.41 -11.17
CA SER A 87 -19.12 8.05 -9.92
C SER A 87 -19.38 9.30 -9.07
N PRO A 88 -20.31 9.27 -8.10
CA PRO A 88 -20.56 10.40 -7.21
C PRO A 88 -19.47 10.60 -6.15
N THR A 89 -18.43 9.75 -6.15
CA THR A 89 -17.38 9.73 -5.13
C THR A 89 -16.48 10.96 -5.24
N VAL A 90 -16.19 11.55 -4.08
CA VAL A 90 -15.23 12.66 -3.96
C VAL A 90 -14.18 12.30 -2.92
N CYS A 91 -12.91 12.50 -3.26
CA CYS A 91 -11.80 12.34 -2.34
C CYS A 91 -11.27 13.72 -1.93
N TYR A 92 -11.07 13.93 -0.63
CA TYR A 92 -10.48 15.14 -0.06
C TYR A 92 -9.09 14.81 0.46
N ILE A 93 -8.05 15.23 -0.28
CA ILE A 93 -6.67 15.07 0.13
C ILE A 93 -6.30 16.24 1.03
N MET A 94 -6.03 15.95 2.31
CA MET A 94 -5.79 16.94 3.35
C MET A 94 -4.35 16.84 3.86
N ARG A 95 -3.67 17.97 4.01
CA ARG A 95 -2.36 18.07 4.66
C ARG A 95 -2.18 19.43 5.33
N HIS A 96 -1.19 19.57 6.21
CA HIS A 96 -0.77 20.90 6.69
C HIS A 96 -0.41 21.81 5.52
N ALA A 97 -0.83 23.08 5.60
CA ALA A 97 -0.56 24.10 4.59
C ALA A 97 0.94 24.35 4.44
N ASP A 98 1.62 24.53 5.58
CA ASP A 98 3.06 24.32 5.66
C ASP A 98 3.34 22.80 5.77
N TRP A 99 3.75 22.20 4.66
CA TRP A 99 4.08 20.78 4.57
C TRP A 99 5.25 20.35 5.48
N ARG A 100 5.99 21.30 6.08
CA ARG A 100 7.08 21.02 7.03
C ARG A 100 6.60 20.93 8.47
N SER A 101 5.37 21.38 8.74
CA SER A 101 4.76 21.47 10.06
C SER A 101 4.90 20.16 10.85
N LEU A 102 5.19 20.31 12.14
CA LEU A 102 5.18 19.24 13.14
C LEU A 102 4.02 19.42 14.13
N ASN A 103 3.13 20.38 13.88
CA ASN A 103 2.03 20.67 14.78
C ASN A 103 0.92 19.62 14.67
N THR A 104 0.13 19.51 15.72
CA THR A 104 -1.17 18.84 15.65
C THR A 104 -2.22 19.91 15.42
N THR A 105 -2.98 19.80 14.33
CA THR A 105 -4.05 20.73 14.00
C THR A 105 -5.37 20.00 13.95
N THR A 106 -6.37 20.58 14.61
CA THR A 106 -7.73 20.08 14.62
C THR A 106 -8.59 20.90 13.66
N CYS A 107 -9.46 20.24 12.89
CA CYS A 107 -10.32 20.92 11.93
C CYS A 107 -11.63 20.14 11.68
N LYS A 108 -12.56 20.78 10.96
CA LYS A 108 -13.74 20.14 10.39
C LYS A 108 -13.71 20.32 8.89
N LEU A 109 -14.08 19.28 8.14
CA LEU A 109 -14.27 19.35 6.70
C LEU A 109 -15.60 20.08 6.42
N ILE A 110 -15.56 21.03 5.50
CA ILE A 110 -16.70 21.83 5.05
C ILE A 110 -16.94 21.45 3.59
N VAL A 111 -18.00 20.69 3.36
CA VAL A 111 -18.35 20.21 2.03
C VAL A 111 -19.45 21.09 1.44
N PRO A 112 -19.20 21.79 0.33
CA PRO A 112 -20.25 22.52 -0.37
C PRO A 112 -21.19 21.52 -1.07
N ILE A 113 -22.47 21.58 -0.74
CA ILE A 113 -23.54 20.93 -1.52
C ILE A 113 -24.40 22.02 -2.18
N SER A 114 -25.24 21.66 -3.16
CA SER A 114 -26.01 22.63 -3.95
C SER A 114 -26.95 23.53 -3.13
N THR A 115 -27.31 23.12 -1.91
CA THR A 115 -28.28 23.82 -1.05
C THR A 115 -27.66 24.48 0.18
N SER A 116 -26.48 24.04 0.65
CA SER A 116 -25.79 24.60 1.82
C SER A 116 -24.38 24.00 1.96
N ASN A 117 -23.60 24.45 2.94
CA ASN A 117 -22.38 23.75 3.34
C ASN A 117 -22.70 22.73 4.45
N VAL A 118 -22.16 21.52 4.32
CA VAL A 118 -22.23 20.49 5.35
C VAL A 118 -20.89 20.41 6.08
N THR A 119 -20.93 20.57 7.40
CA THR A 119 -19.76 20.40 8.26
C THR A 119 -19.65 18.95 8.72
N ILE A 120 -18.50 18.34 8.49
CA ILE A 120 -18.15 16.97 8.85
C ILE A 120 -16.92 17.02 9.78
N PRO A 121 -16.92 16.32 10.92
CA PRO A 121 -17.98 15.47 11.45
C PRO A 121 -19.20 16.25 11.98
N GLN A 122 -20.37 15.60 12.05
CA GLN A 122 -21.63 16.21 12.50
C GLN A 122 -21.93 16.00 13.99
N GLN A 123 -21.32 15.01 14.65
CA GLN A 123 -21.66 14.60 16.02
C GLN A 123 -20.62 15.03 17.07
N GLY A 124 -20.18 16.29 17.00
CA GLY A 124 -19.31 16.91 18.01
C GLY A 124 -17.88 16.35 18.04
N CYS A 125 -17.44 15.67 16.97
CA CYS A 125 -16.05 15.27 16.79
C CYS A 125 -15.35 16.18 15.78
N GLU A 126 -14.02 16.10 15.76
CA GLU A 126 -13.16 16.89 14.90
C GLU A 126 -12.08 16.01 14.28
N LEU A 127 -11.63 16.39 13.08
CA LEU A 127 -10.51 15.76 12.40
C LEU A 127 -9.22 16.24 13.04
N VAL A 128 -8.32 15.32 13.33
CA VAL A 128 -6.99 15.63 13.86
C VAL A 128 -5.95 15.28 12.81
N LEU A 129 -5.05 16.21 12.51
CA LEU A 129 -3.91 15.98 11.64
C LEU A 129 -2.61 16.19 12.41
N VAL A 130 -1.89 15.10 12.67
CA VAL A 130 -0.72 15.08 13.55
C VAL A 130 0.57 15.22 12.73
N ARG A 131 1.39 16.23 13.04
CA ARG A 131 2.73 16.40 12.45
C ARG A 131 2.69 16.40 10.91
N ARG A 132 3.49 15.53 10.28
CA ARG A 132 3.60 15.40 8.81
C ARG A 132 2.66 14.32 8.29
N ASP A 133 1.42 14.32 8.77
CA ASP A 133 0.38 13.43 8.26
C ASP A 133 -0.36 14.08 7.09
N SER A 134 -0.92 13.22 6.25
CA SER A 134 -1.84 13.56 5.18
C SER A 134 -2.94 12.52 5.19
N LYS A 135 -4.19 12.94 5.04
CA LYS A 135 -5.34 12.02 5.03
C LYS A 135 -6.13 12.16 3.75
N ILE A 136 -6.69 11.03 3.28
CA ILE A 136 -7.68 11.03 2.20
C ILE A 136 -9.04 10.70 2.81
N LEU A 137 -9.92 11.71 2.87
CA LEU A 137 -11.30 11.51 3.28
C LEU A 137 -12.18 11.28 2.07
N VAL A 138 -13.24 10.48 2.24
CA VAL A 138 -14.12 10.12 1.13
C VAL A 138 -15.55 10.55 1.39
N GLN A 139 -16.24 10.96 0.33
CA GLN A 139 -17.67 11.26 0.29
C GLN A 139 -18.31 10.45 -0.83
N ASN A 140 -19.53 9.95 -0.60
CA ASN A 140 -20.28 9.09 -1.52
C ASN A 140 -19.42 7.94 -2.07
N TYR A 141 -18.65 7.28 -1.20
CA TYR A 141 -17.76 6.20 -1.58
C TYR A 141 -18.54 4.90 -1.67
N ASP A 142 -18.49 4.24 -2.83
CA ASP A 142 -19.22 2.99 -3.05
C ASP A 142 -18.45 1.77 -2.53
N VAL A 143 -19.06 1.07 -1.58
CA VAL A 143 -18.59 -0.20 -1.02
C VAL A 143 -19.45 -1.31 -1.61
N GLY A 144 -19.31 -1.52 -2.91
CA GLY A 144 -19.99 -2.56 -3.67
C GLY A 144 -21.52 -2.49 -3.61
N GLY A 145 -22.09 -1.29 -3.61
CA GLY A 145 -23.51 -0.98 -3.51
C GLY A 145 -23.93 -0.33 -2.19
N VAL A 146 -23.06 -0.25 -1.18
CA VAL A 146 -23.32 0.50 0.06
C VAL A 146 -22.56 1.83 -0.01
N SER A 147 -23.26 2.95 0.12
CA SER A 147 -22.62 4.26 0.04
C SER A 147 -22.16 4.73 1.42
N LEU A 148 -20.85 4.99 1.57
CA LEU A 148 -20.36 5.85 2.65
C LEU A 148 -20.66 7.29 2.24
N ILE A 149 -21.74 7.86 2.78
CA ILE A 149 -22.14 9.25 2.55
C ILE A 149 -20.94 10.15 2.85
N TYR A 150 -20.26 9.90 3.97
CA TYR A 150 -18.90 10.36 4.22
C TYR A 150 -18.17 9.40 5.16
N CYS A 151 -16.84 9.41 5.12
CA CYS A 151 -15.99 8.76 6.11
C CYS A 151 -14.80 9.64 6.43
N THR A 152 -14.55 9.82 7.73
CA THR A 152 -13.43 10.61 8.25
C THR A 152 -12.20 9.79 8.61
N ALA A 153 -12.33 8.45 8.60
CA ALA A 153 -11.19 7.54 8.61
C ALA A 153 -10.74 7.28 7.17
N GLU A 154 -9.48 6.91 7.02
CA GLU A 154 -8.94 6.52 5.72
C GLU A 154 -9.47 5.13 5.36
N THR A 155 -9.73 4.91 4.07
CA THR A 155 -10.15 3.59 3.57
C THR A 155 -8.91 2.80 3.20
N PHE A 156 -8.73 1.61 3.80
CA PHE A 156 -7.64 0.72 3.42
C PHE A 156 -8.02 -0.10 2.17
N THR A 157 -9.17 -0.76 2.23
CA THR A 157 -9.72 -1.58 1.15
C THR A 157 -11.15 -1.97 1.49
N TRP A 158 -11.87 -2.49 0.52
CA TRP A 158 -13.02 -3.34 0.76
C TRP A 158 -13.01 -4.53 -0.19
N ALA A 159 -13.75 -5.57 0.15
CA ALA A 159 -13.95 -6.74 -0.70
C ALA A 159 -15.40 -7.20 -0.60
N ARG A 160 -15.93 -7.75 -1.70
CA ARG A 160 -17.21 -8.45 -1.73
C ARG A 160 -16.93 -9.88 -2.16
N GLY A 161 -17.30 -10.85 -1.34
CA GLY A 161 -17.10 -12.24 -1.76
C GLY A 161 -18.34 -12.90 -2.30
N ALA A 162 -18.21 -14.20 -2.57
CA ALA A 162 -19.18 -14.97 -3.34
C ALA A 162 -20.59 -15.00 -2.73
N SER A 163 -20.72 -14.94 -1.39
CA SER A 163 -22.01 -14.84 -0.71
C SER A 163 -22.68 -13.47 -0.84
N GLY A 164 -21.98 -12.48 -1.41
CA GLY A 164 -22.42 -11.09 -1.49
C GLY A 164 -22.02 -10.24 -0.27
N LYS A 165 -21.50 -10.85 0.80
CA LYS A 165 -21.03 -10.14 2.01
C LYS A 165 -19.86 -9.21 1.67
N ARG A 166 -19.98 -7.96 2.14
CA ARG A 166 -19.00 -6.89 1.99
C ARG A 166 -18.17 -6.76 3.26
N THR A 167 -16.87 -6.53 3.08
CA THR A 167 -15.93 -6.29 4.17
C THR A 167 -15.17 -5.03 3.87
N LEU A 168 -15.33 -4.01 4.70
CA LEU A 168 -14.64 -2.73 4.60
C LEU A 168 -13.60 -2.64 5.71
N ILE A 169 -12.38 -2.21 5.38
CA ILE A 169 -11.34 -1.88 6.36
C ILE A 169 -11.14 -0.37 6.33
N LEU A 170 -11.36 0.25 7.49
CA LEU A 170 -11.07 1.66 7.76
C LEU A 170 -9.90 1.76 8.73
N TYR A 171 -9.10 2.81 8.61
CA TYR A 171 -8.02 3.06 9.54
C TYR A 171 -7.75 4.53 9.84
N GLY A 172 -7.02 4.77 10.93
CA GLY A 172 -6.56 6.08 11.38
C GLY A 172 -5.52 5.96 12.49
N GLU A 173 -5.11 7.05 13.11
CA GLU A 173 -4.16 6.98 14.23
C GLU A 173 -4.85 6.55 15.53
N THR A 174 -4.07 6.00 16.46
CA THR A 174 -4.58 5.67 17.79
C THR A 174 -5.16 6.92 18.47
N SER A 175 -6.25 6.75 19.20
CA SER A 175 -6.98 7.80 19.91
C SER A 175 -7.69 8.84 19.03
N GLU A 176 -7.55 8.79 17.69
CA GLU A 176 -8.37 9.58 16.79
C GLU A 176 -9.85 9.16 16.90
N LEU A 177 -10.72 10.17 16.89
CA LEU A 177 -12.17 10.00 16.91
C LEU A 177 -12.69 10.19 15.49
N HIS A 178 -13.27 9.14 14.93
CA HIS A 178 -13.82 9.16 13.58
C HIS A 178 -15.34 9.04 13.60
N GLN A 179 -15.92 9.57 12.54
CA GLN A 179 -17.33 9.44 12.19
C GLN A 179 -17.49 9.05 10.72
N SER A 180 -18.49 8.24 10.44
CA SER A 180 -18.98 7.95 9.09
C SER A 180 -20.51 7.97 9.10
N ALA A 181 -21.09 8.48 8.02
CA ALA A 181 -22.51 8.29 7.72
C ALA A 181 -22.64 7.31 6.57
N ILE A 182 -23.53 6.34 6.71
CA ILE A 182 -23.67 5.19 5.81
C ILE A 182 -25.12 5.11 5.34
N ASP A 183 -25.30 4.94 4.03
CA ASP A 183 -26.59 4.63 3.43
C ASP A 183 -26.78 3.11 3.36
N LEU A 184 -27.74 2.61 4.14
CA LEU A 184 -28.11 1.21 4.27
C LEU A 184 -29.24 0.82 3.30
N GLY A 185 -29.68 1.70 2.40
CA GLY A 185 -30.83 1.43 1.52
C GLY A 185 -30.70 0.21 0.61
N ASN A 186 -29.46 -0.28 0.40
CA ASN A 186 -29.15 -1.49 -0.37
C ASN A 186 -28.79 -2.70 0.51
N LEU A 187 -29.11 -2.65 1.81
CA LEU A 187 -29.03 -3.77 2.74
C LEU A 187 -30.45 -4.24 3.10
N MET A 188 -30.61 -5.54 3.26
CA MET A 188 -31.86 -6.15 3.72
C MET A 188 -31.98 -6.11 5.25
N ALA A 189 -30.84 -6.18 5.95
CA ALA A 189 -30.78 -6.11 7.40
C ALA A 189 -30.26 -4.74 7.90
N ASN A 190 -31.10 -4.04 8.67
CA ASN A 190 -30.73 -2.77 9.31
C ASN A 190 -30.29 -2.96 10.77
N SER A 191 -30.21 -4.20 11.26
CA SER A 191 -29.75 -4.51 12.62
C SER A 191 -28.22 -4.41 12.70
N THR A 192 -27.73 -3.58 13.61
CA THR A 192 -26.30 -3.45 13.91
C THR A 192 -25.88 -4.37 15.06
N ALA A 193 -24.66 -4.90 14.97
CA ALA A 193 -24.00 -5.56 16.09
C ALA A 193 -22.52 -5.16 16.14
N THR A 194 -22.06 -4.79 17.34
CA THR A 194 -20.64 -4.51 17.68
C THR A 194 -20.04 -5.71 18.39
N ASP A 195 -18.71 -5.93 18.31
CA ASP A 195 -18.07 -7.03 19.07
C ASP A 195 -18.30 -6.80 20.57
N PRO A 196 -18.49 -7.85 21.41
CA PRO A 196 -18.76 -7.67 22.83
C PRO A 196 -17.66 -6.88 23.55
N ASP A 197 -16.45 -6.90 22.98
CA ASP A 197 -15.27 -6.23 23.49
C ASP A 197 -15.12 -4.77 22.98
N ASP A 198 -15.99 -4.30 22.08
CA ASP A 198 -15.90 -2.98 21.42
C ASP A 198 -16.80 -1.93 22.07
N ALA A 199 -16.36 -1.38 23.20
CA ALA A 199 -17.10 -0.36 23.95
C ALA A 199 -17.07 1.05 23.31
N THR A 200 -16.30 1.28 22.23
CA THR A 200 -16.06 2.63 21.70
C THR A 200 -16.94 3.01 20.50
N VAL A 201 -17.62 2.04 19.89
CA VAL A 201 -18.46 2.24 18.71
C VAL A 201 -19.86 2.69 19.12
N ASN A 202 -20.23 3.89 18.73
CA ASN A 202 -21.55 4.47 18.96
C ASN A 202 -22.28 4.63 17.64
N THR A 203 -23.52 4.14 17.57
CA THR A 203 -24.37 4.25 16.37
C THR A 203 -25.61 5.08 16.64
N CYS A 204 -26.01 5.91 15.67
CA CYS A 204 -27.21 6.74 15.74
C CYS A 204 -27.92 6.73 14.39
N ASN A 205 -29.19 6.36 14.36
CA ASN A 205 -29.99 6.39 13.14
C ASN A 205 -30.28 7.84 12.74
N LEU A 206 -29.89 8.22 11.53
CA LEU A 206 -30.20 9.53 10.94
C LEU A 206 -31.57 9.51 10.27
N THR A 207 -31.90 8.40 9.60
CA THR A 207 -33.21 8.09 9.01
C THR A 207 -33.43 6.57 9.07
N ALA A 208 -34.55 6.07 8.52
CA ALA A 208 -34.81 4.63 8.44
C ALA A 208 -33.69 3.83 7.73
N ASN A 209 -33.03 4.44 6.74
CA ASN A 209 -32.02 3.79 5.89
C ASN A 209 -30.64 4.46 5.99
N LYS A 210 -30.43 5.38 6.92
CA LYS A 210 -29.13 6.06 7.09
C LYS A 210 -28.71 6.03 8.53
N ILE A 211 -27.46 5.66 8.78
CA ILE A 211 -26.89 5.56 10.11
C ILE A 211 -25.61 6.38 10.20
N SER A 212 -25.39 7.01 11.35
CA SER A 212 -24.13 7.61 11.74
C SER A 212 -23.42 6.66 12.69
N VAL A 213 -22.15 6.40 12.41
CA VAL A 213 -21.26 5.59 13.24
C VAL A 213 -20.13 6.49 13.71
N LYS A 214 -19.90 6.53 15.02
CA LYS A 214 -18.79 7.27 15.65
C LYS A 214 -17.97 6.30 16.48
N TRP A 215 -16.65 6.31 16.33
CA TRP A 215 -15.77 5.40 17.04
C TRP A 215 -14.43 6.05 17.33
N GLN A 216 -13.81 5.63 18.44
CA GLN A 216 -12.45 6.00 18.77
C GLN A 216 -11.52 4.83 18.47
N LEU A 217 -10.40 5.10 17.81
CA LEU A 217 -9.43 4.04 17.51
C LEU A 217 -8.59 3.70 18.74
N SER A 218 -8.42 2.40 19.01
CA SER A 218 -7.46 1.86 19.95
C SER A 218 -6.55 0.83 19.24
N PRO A 219 -5.50 0.32 19.92
CA PRO A 219 -4.68 -0.76 19.37
C PRO A 219 -5.48 -2.04 19.04
N GLU A 220 -6.56 -2.28 19.78
CA GLU A 220 -7.58 -3.27 19.49
C GLU A 220 -8.46 -2.80 18.32
N ARG A 221 -8.82 -3.72 17.43
CA ARG A 221 -9.72 -3.37 16.31
C ARG A 221 -11.14 -3.25 16.85
N ASN A 222 -11.93 -2.35 16.26
CA ASN A 222 -13.38 -2.40 16.40
C ASN A 222 -14.04 -3.08 15.19
N ILE A 223 -15.14 -3.79 15.39
CA ILE A 223 -15.94 -4.43 14.35
C ILE A 223 -17.40 -4.01 14.47
N LEU A 224 -17.94 -3.43 13.41
CA LEU A 224 -19.37 -3.18 13.25
C LEU A 224 -19.92 -4.05 12.12
N THR A 225 -21.02 -4.74 12.38
CA THR A 225 -21.70 -5.58 11.38
C THR A 225 -23.13 -5.14 11.16
N PHE A 226 -23.60 -5.26 9.92
CA PHE A 226 -24.98 -5.06 9.49
C PHE A 226 -25.48 -6.38 8.91
N GLY A 227 -26.13 -7.18 9.76
CA GLY A 227 -26.46 -8.57 9.47
C GLY A 227 -25.27 -9.36 8.89
N ASP A 228 -25.54 -10.16 7.87
CA ASP A 228 -24.53 -10.91 7.13
C ASP A 228 -24.09 -10.25 5.81
N GLU A 229 -24.45 -8.99 5.59
CA GLU A 229 -24.23 -8.30 4.32
C GLU A 229 -23.04 -7.33 4.34
N LEU A 230 -22.73 -6.72 5.49
CA LEU A 230 -21.62 -5.79 5.63
C LEU A 230 -20.93 -5.92 6.98
N ALA A 231 -19.60 -5.96 6.95
CA ALA A 231 -18.75 -5.76 8.12
C ALA A 231 -17.75 -4.65 7.88
N ILE A 232 -17.59 -3.80 8.89
CA ILE A 232 -16.67 -2.68 8.93
C ILE A 232 -15.65 -2.96 10.03
N LEU A 233 -14.41 -3.17 9.61
CA LEU A 233 -13.25 -3.38 10.46
C LEU A 233 -12.55 -2.03 10.64
N MET A 234 -12.55 -1.50 11.86
CA MET A 234 -11.97 -0.21 12.20
C MET A 234 -10.65 -0.44 12.94
N HIS A 235 -9.54 -0.08 12.30
CA HIS A 235 -8.19 -0.36 12.78
C HIS A 235 -7.41 0.91 13.07
N TRP A 236 -6.61 0.92 14.13
CA TRP A 236 -5.49 1.86 14.15
C TRP A 236 -4.46 1.49 13.06
N ARG A 237 -3.69 2.48 12.60
CA ARG A 237 -2.78 2.39 11.44
C ARG A 237 -1.85 1.17 11.51
N ASN A 238 -1.20 0.94 12.66
CA ASN A 238 -0.28 -0.19 12.81
C ASN A 238 -1.01 -1.55 12.82
N GLY A 239 -2.27 -1.58 13.22
CA GLY A 239 -3.11 -2.78 13.11
C GLY A 239 -3.40 -3.13 11.65
N ALA A 240 -3.69 -2.10 10.83
CA ALA A 240 -3.97 -2.25 9.41
C ALA A 240 -2.77 -2.76 8.60
N TYR A 241 -1.53 -2.46 9.01
CA TYR A 241 -0.31 -2.99 8.36
C TYR A 241 -0.20 -4.52 8.31
N ASN A 242 -0.97 -5.23 9.13
CA ASN A 242 -0.97 -6.69 9.15
C ASN A 242 -2.03 -7.30 8.22
N TYR A 243 -2.73 -6.47 7.45
CA TYR A 243 -3.73 -6.91 6.48
C TYR A 243 -3.16 -6.91 5.07
N TRP A 244 -3.58 -7.90 4.30
CA TRP A 244 -3.20 -8.09 2.91
C TRP A 244 -4.47 -8.28 2.08
N VAL A 245 -4.48 -7.66 0.90
CA VAL A 245 -5.53 -7.86 -0.10
C VAL A 245 -4.91 -8.68 -1.21
N THR A 246 -5.49 -9.85 -1.48
CA THR A 246 -5.01 -10.75 -2.55
C THR A 246 -6.14 -11.02 -3.52
N GLU A 247 -5.85 -10.84 -4.81
CA GLU A 247 -6.77 -11.23 -5.87
C GLU A 247 -6.76 -12.75 -6.04
N LEU A 248 -7.94 -13.34 -6.13
CA LEU A 248 -8.10 -14.76 -6.43
C LEU A 248 -7.80 -15.02 -7.92
N PRO A 249 -7.25 -16.20 -8.28
CA PRO A 249 -7.01 -16.57 -9.66
C PRO A 249 -8.27 -16.45 -10.52
N ALA A 250 -8.10 -15.95 -11.74
CA ALA A 250 -9.15 -15.93 -12.74
C ALA A 250 -8.79 -16.84 -13.93
N PRO A 251 -9.77 -17.33 -14.70
CA PRO A 251 -9.50 -18.01 -15.96
C PRO A 251 -8.71 -17.12 -16.95
N MET A 252 -8.12 -17.75 -17.97
CA MET A 252 -7.52 -17.01 -19.08
C MET A 252 -8.57 -16.15 -19.80
N SER A 253 -8.20 -14.98 -20.36
CA SER A 253 -6.86 -14.41 -20.49
C SER A 253 -6.38 -13.58 -19.29
N ILE A 254 -7.22 -13.36 -18.28
CA ILE A 254 -6.87 -12.52 -17.11
C ILE A 254 -5.83 -13.23 -16.24
N ALA A 255 -6.03 -14.52 -15.95
CA ALA A 255 -5.07 -15.34 -15.22
C ALA A 255 -4.54 -14.64 -13.94
N ASN A 256 -3.22 -14.42 -13.88
CA ASN A 256 -2.53 -13.82 -12.74
C ASN A 256 -2.37 -12.29 -12.84
N TYR A 257 -2.87 -11.66 -13.89
CA TYR A 257 -2.83 -10.20 -14.01
C TYR A 257 -3.87 -9.54 -13.12
N SER A 258 -3.59 -8.31 -12.67
CA SER A 258 -4.53 -7.53 -11.88
C SER A 258 -5.69 -7.03 -12.71
N SER A 259 -6.89 -7.11 -12.15
CA SER A 259 -8.13 -6.69 -12.82
C SER A 259 -9.23 -6.41 -11.80
N LEU A 260 -9.98 -5.33 -12.03
CA LEU A 260 -11.18 -5.00 -11.24
C LEU A 260 -12.26 -6.09 -11.29
N SER A 261 -12.21 -6.99 -12.27
CA SER A 261 -13.13 -8.12 -12.39
C SER A 261 -12.78 -9.31 -11.48
N LYS A 262 -11.61 -9.31 -10.83
CA LYS A 262 -11.19 -10.41 -9.96
C LYS A 262 -11.79 -10.23 -8.57
N SER A 263 -12.26 -11.34 -8.00
CA SER A 263 -12.60 -11.37 -6.58
C SER A 263 -11.34 -11.26 -5.74
N THR A 264 -11.44 -10.59 -4.60
CA THR A 264 -10.35 -10.44 -3.64
C THR A 264 -10.69 -11.11 -2.32
N VAL A 265 -9.65 -11.50 -1.59
CA VAL A 265 -9.76 -11.94 -0.20
C VAL A 265 -8.88 -11.07 0.69
N ILE A 266 -9.42 -10.75 1.85
CA ILE A 266 -8.75 -9.96 2.88
C ILE A 266 -8.19 -10.92 3.92
N VAL A 267 -6.87 -10.87 4.11
CA VAL A 267 -6.14 -11.75 5.00
C VAL A 267 -5.41 -10.90 6.03
N LYS A 268 -5.70 -11.07 7.32
CA LYS A 268 -4.79 -10.62 8.38
C LYS A 268 -3.70 -11.67 8.52
N GLY A 269 -2.51 -11.36 8.02
CA GLY A 269 -1.38 -12.27 7.94
C GLY A 269 -0.16 -11.76 8.71
N GLY A 270 0.93 -12.52 8.60
CA GLY A 270 2.24 -12.09 9.08
C GLY A 270 2.89 -11.07 8.15
N HIS A 271 4.20 -11.20 8.00
CA HIS A 271 5.05 -10.21 7.31
C HIS A 271 4.76 -9.98 5.82
N LEU A 272 4.22 -10.97 5.09
CA LEU A 272 3.93 -10.85 3.65
C LEU A 272 2.88 -11.87 3.26
N THR A 273 1.81 -11.55 2.55
CA THR A 273 0.95 -12.56 1.89
C THR A 273 1.12 -12.48 0.39
N ARG A 274 1.63 -13.53 -0.25
CA ARG A 274 1.98 -13.51 -1.69
C ARG A 274 0.80 -13.80 -2.62
N SER A 275 -0.07 -14.72 -2.23
CA SER A 275 -1.17 -15.21 -3.07
C SER A 275 -2.28 -15.80 -2.21
N ALA A 276 -3.44 -16.02 -2.83
CA ALA A 276 -4.54 -16.79 -2.27
C ALA A 276 -5.32 -17.42 -3.42
N ALA A 277 -5.86 -18.63 -3.22
CA ALA A 277 -6.73 -19.34 -4.14
C ALA A 277 -7.83 -20.03 -3.34
N ILE A 278 -9.01 -20.17 -3.92
CA ILE A 278 -10.12 -20.89 -3.28
C ILE A 278 -10.45 -22.10 -4.14
N GLU A 279 -10.38 -23.27 -3.53
CA GLU A 279 -10.71 -24.55 -4.13
C GLU A 279 -11.76 -25.25 -3.24
N GLY A 280 -13.02 -25.21 -3.67
CA GLY A 280 -14.14 -25.67 -2.84
C GLY A 280 -14.24 -24.85 -1.54
N GLU A 281 -14.13 -25.53 -0.39
CA GLU A 281 -14.18 -24.93 0.95
C GLU A 281 -12.79 -24.59 1.52
N ILE A 282 -11.73 -24.72 0.71
CA ILE A 282 -10.35 -24.53 1.12
C ILE A 282 -9.81 -23.21 0.58
N LEU A 283 -9.27 -22.38 1.47
CA LEU A 283 -8.43 -21.24 1.08
C LEU A 283 -6.97 -21.69 1.07
N ALA A 284 -6.40 -21.79 -0.12
CA ALA A 284 -5.03 -22.23 -0.37
C ALA A 284 -4.12 -21.07 -0.81
N GLY A 285 -2.81 -21.31 -0.81
CA GLY A 285 -1.83 -20.43 -1.46
C GLY A 285 -1.34 -19.24 -0.64
N LEU A 286 -1.59 -19.20 0.68
CA LEU A 286 -1.05 -18.17 1.58
C LEU A 286 0.46 -18.39 1.81
N ALA A 287 1.29 -18.02 0.84
CA ALA A 287 2.73 -18.03 1.04
C ALA A 287 3.16 -16.76 1.77
N THR A 288 3.56 -16.88 3.04
CA THR A 288 4.17 -15.80 3.80
C THR A 288 5.64 -16.06 4.08
N SER A 289 6.48 -15.02 4.07
CA SER A 289 7.84 -15.12 4.60
C SER A 289 7.79 -14.80 6.09
N THR A 290 8.20 -15.73 6.94
CA THR A 290 8.13 -15.59 8.39
C THR A 290 9.18 -14.61 8.90
N ALA A 291 8.75 -13.43 9.33
CA ALA A 291 9.47 -12.66 10.34
C ALA A 291 8.46 -12.01 11.27
N ARG A 292 8.34 -12.61 12.46
CA ARG A 292 7.59 -12.21 13.67
C ARG A 292 6.24 -12.92 13.86
N PRO A 293 6.00 -13.54 15.04
CA PRO A 293 4.76 -14.24 15.34
C PRO A 293 3.67 -13.20 15.60
N THR A 294 2.81 -12.95 14.62
CA THR A 294 1.45 -12.52 14.93
C THR A 294 0.63 -13.80 15.04
N SER A 295 0.50 -14.27 16.28
CA SER A 295 -0.44 -15.33 16.62
C SER A 295 -1.80 -14.96 16.03
N ASN A 296 -2.39 -15.91 15.29
CA ASN A 296 -3.60 -15.81 14.51
C ASN A 296 -3.46 -15.15 13.13
N SER A 297 -3.48 -15.99 12.10
CA SER A 297 -4.03 -15.60 10.80
C SER A 297 -5.55 -15.45 10.96
N TYR A 298 -6.10 -14.33 10.50
CA TYR A 298 -7.55 -14.13 10.43
C TYR A 298 -7.93 -13.96 8.97
N THR A 299 -8.75 -14.85 8.47
CA THR A 299 -9.45 -14.66 7.21
C THR A 299 -10.84 -14.17 7.55
N TYR A 300 -11.19 -12.97 7.09
CA TYR A 300 -12.61 -12.62 7.07
C TYR A 300 -13.24 -13.50 5.99
N LYS A 301 -14.30 -14.27 6.30
CA LYS A 301 -14.95 -15.16 5.33
C LYS A 301 -15.62 -14.33 4.24
N THR A 302 -14.83 -13.81 3.31
CA THR A 302 -15.32 -13.04 2.17
C THR A 302 -16.28 -13.92 1.36
N THR A 303 -15.97 -15.21 1.18
CA THR A 303 -16.79 -16.13 0.37
C THR A 303 -17.89 -16.88 1.11
N GLY A 304 -17.96 -16.84 2.44
CA GLY A 304 -18.92 -17.61 3.25
C GLY A 304 -18.76 -19.14 3.22
N GLN A 305 -18.05 -19.69 2.23
CA GLN A 305 -17.88 -21.13 1.96
C GLN A 305 -16.58 -21.71 2.52
N VAL A 306 -15.58 -20.87 2.81
CA VAL A 306 -14.27 -21.34 3.29
C VAL A 306 -14.37 -21.83 4.73
N LYS A 307 -13.94 -23.07 4.96
CA LYS A 307 -13.86 -23.72 6.28
C LYS A 307 -12.44 -24.09 6.67
N THR A 308 -11.55 -24.28 5.70
CA THR A 308 -10.17 -24.74 5.93
C THR A 308 -9.17 -23.75 5.33
N ILE A 309 -8.01 -23.61 5.97
CA ILE A 309 -6.89 -22.79 5.48
C ILE A 309 -5.68 -23.70 5.24
N LEU A 310 -5.14 -23.67 4.02
CA LEU A 310 -3.84 -24.23 3.69
C LEU A 310 -2.79 -23.12 3.64
N PHE A 311 -1.76 -23.25 4.47
CA PHE A 311 -0.62 -22.34 4.54
C PHE A 311 0.64 -23.07 4.07
N ASN A 312 1.31 -22.56 3.02
CA ASN A 312 2.47 -23.22 2.40
C ASN A 312 2.25 -24.71 2.06
N GLY A 313 1.01 -25.11 1.75
CA GLY A 313 0.63 -26.50 1.47
C GLY A 313 0.26 -27.33 2.69
N GLU A 314 0.43 -26.79 3.91
CA GLU A 314 0.05 -27.46 5.15
C GLU A 314 -1.30 -26.96 5.66
N GLU A 315 -2.14 -27.89 6.10
CA GLU A 315 -3.44 -27.58 6.68
C GLU A 315 -3.30 -27.03 8.09
N LEU A 316 -3.98 -25.93 8.37
CA LEU A 316 -4.04 -25.33 9.71
C LEU A 316 -5.36 -25.67 10.40
N ALA A 317 -5.28 -25.93 11.70
CA ALA A 317 -6.47 -26.02 12.53
C ALA A 317 -7.19 -24.66 12.59
N THR A 318 -8.43 -24.65 12.12
CA THR A 318 -9.26 -23.45 12.04
C THR A 318 -10.36 -23.43 13.09
N THR A 319 -10.66 -22.24 13.59
CA THR A 319 -11.82 -21.98 14.45
C THR A 319 -12.72 -20.95 13.77
N ASP A 320 -14.01 -21.25 13.70
CA ASP A 320 -15.02 -20.31 13.20
C ASP A 320 -15.47 -19.40 14.35
N SER A 321 -15.57 -18.11 14.08
CA SER A 321 -16.16 -17.16 15.02
C SER A 321 -17.62 -16.90 14.66
N PRO A 322 -18.48 -16.53 15.63
CA PRO A 322 -19.91 -16.26 15.42
C PRO A 322 -20.25 -15.18 14.36
N ARG A 323 -19.26 -14.52 13.75
CA ARG A 323 -19.41 -13.37 12.85
C ARG A 323 -18.73 -13.57 11.50
N GLY A 324 -18.47 -14.83 11.14
CA GLY A 324 -17.90 -15.21 9.84
C GLY A 324 -16.39 -14.94 9.75
N ARG A 325 -15.65 -15.14 10.84
CA ARG A 325 -14.19 -15.04 10.86
C ARG A 325 -13.62 -16.43 11.00
N LEU A 326 -12.76 -16.82 10.06
CA LEU A 326 -12.00 -18.05 10.16
C LEU A 326 -10.61 -17.71 10.72
N THR A 327 -10.27 -18.29 11.86
CA THR A 327 -8.99 -18.04 12.53
C THR A 327 -8.15 -19.30 12.57
N ALA A 328 -6.86 -19.17 12.25
CA ALA A 328 -5.90 -20.26 12.38
C ALA A 328 -4.60 -19.76 13.01
N GLN A 329 -4.03 -20.58 13.89
CA GLN A 329 -2.74 -20.31 14.50
C GLN A 329 -1.64 -20.87 13.61
N LEU A 330 -0.67 -20.02 13.26
CA LEU A 330 0.49 -20.46 12.51
C LEU A 330 1.63 -20.80 13.49
N PRO A 331 2.05 -22.06 13.60
CA PRO A 331 3.25 -22.40 14.37
C PRO A 331 4.47 -21.79 13.69
N PHE A 332 5.27 -21.04 14.45
CA PHE A 332 6.56 -20.55 13.99
C PHE A 332 7.59 -20.74 15.09
N THR A 333 8.71 -21.38 14.74
CA THR A 333 9.86 -21.54 15.62
C THR A 333 11.06 -20.94 14.92
N LEU A 334 11.76 -20.02 15.60
CA LEU A 334 12.96 -19.41 15.05
C LEU A 334 14.04 -20.50 14.92
N PRO A 335 14.54 -20.80 13.70
CA PRO A 335 15.60 -21.78 13.55
C PRO A 335 16.89 -21.24 14.19
N ASN A 336 17.64 -22.12 14.83
CA ASN A 336 18.99 -21.79 15.28
C ASN A 336 19.92 -21.81 14.07
N LEU A 337 20.27 -20.63 13.55
CA LEU A 337 21.19 -20.48 12.43
C LEU A 337 22.60 -20.32 12.96
N THR A 338 23.46 -21.31 12.70
CA THR A 338 24.90 -21.20 12.94
C THR A 338 25.59 -20.75 11.65
N HIS A 339 26.40 -19.69 11.76
CA HIS A 339 27.23 -19.23 10.66
C HIS A 339 28.68 -19.68 10.89
N PRO A 340 29.41 -20.08 9.84
CA PRO A 340 30.83 -20.39 9.98
C PRO A 340 31.59 -19.15 10.46
N ASP A 341 32.50 -19.33 11.41
CA ASP A 341 33.36 -18.25 11.85
C ASP A 341 34.36 -17.92 10.73
N SER A 342 34.19 -16.75 10.12
CA SER A 342 35.06 -16.27 9.06
C SER A 342 36.54 -16.20 9.46
N ALA A 343 36.85 -16.02 10.76
CA ALA A 343 38.23 -16.01 11.26
C ALA A 343 38.86 -17.41 11.32
N SER A 344 38.03 -18.45 11.46
CA SER A 344 38.46 -19.85 11.49
C SER A 344 38.76 -20.44 10.10
N LEU A 345 38.43 -19.72 9.04
CA LEU A 345 38.63 -20.18 7.66
C LEU A 345 40.12 -20.11 7.28
N GLU A 346 40.59 -21.09 6.51
CA GLU A 346 41.92 -21.04 5.89
C GLU A 346 41.95 -20.02 4.74
N TRP A 347 42.33 -18.78 5.05
CA TRP A 347 42.48 -17.72 4.06
C TRP A 347 43.75 -17.89 3.23
N LYS A 348 43.59 -18.08 1.91
CA LYS A 348 44.72 -18.06 0.96
C LYS A 348 44.96 -16.63 0.47
N TYR A 349 46.20 -16.18 0.48
CA TYR A 349 46.59 -14.87 -0.03
C TYR A 349 47.57 -14.99 -1.20
N ARG A 350 47.53 -14.02 -2.12
CA ARG A 350 48.51 -13.86 -3.19
C ARG A 350 48.92 -12.40 -3.25
N LEU A 351 50.18 -12.11 -2.98
CA LEU A 351 50.74 -10.77 -3.13
C LEU A 351 51.20 -10.58 -4.58
N ALA A 352 50.87 -9.43 -5.19
CA ALA A 352 51.49 -9.03 -6.44
C ALA A 352 52.96 -8.65 -6.18
N PRO A 353 53.92 -9.07 -7.03
CA PRO A 353 55.34 -8.79 -6.80
C PRO A 353 55.62 -7.28 -6.81
N ARG A 354 56.23 -6.76 -5.73
CA ARG A 354 56.88 -5.43 -5.67
C ARG A 354 58.34 -5.45 -6.12
N ASN A 355 58.82 -6.55 -6.71
CA ASN A 355 60.22 -6.67 -7.11
C ASN A 355 60.53 -5.86 -8.39
N PRO A 356 61.54 -4.97 -8.39
CA PRO A 356 61.96 -4.23 -9.57
C PRO A 356 62.56 -5.11 -10.69
N GLY A 357 62.74 -6.41 -10.46
CA GLY A 357 63.25 -7.39 -11.45
C GLY A 357 62.18 -8.11 -12.27
N HIS A 358 60.89 -7.81 -12.11
CA HIS A 358 59.85 -8.40 -12.95
C HIS A 358 59.65 -7.60 -14.24
N LEU A 359 60.05 -8.20 -15.37
CA LEU A 359 59.90 -7.65 -16.71
C LEU A 359 58.44 -7.23 -16.98
N ARG A 360 58.19 -5.92 -17.05
CA ARG A 360 56.96 -5.29 -17.57
C ARG A 360 56.79 -5.50 -19.09
N ARG A 361 57.01 -6.71 -19.61
CA ARG A 361 56.99 -6.94 -21.07
C ARG A 361 55.61 -7.17 -21.68
N LEU A 362 54.55 -7.21 -20.86
CA LEU A 362 53.17 -7.46 -21.31
C LEU A 362 52.16 -6.39 -20.85
N SER A 363 52.62 -5.27 -20.30
CA SER A 363 51.75 -4.10 -20.09
C SER A 363 51.68 -3.29 -21.39
N PRO A 364 50.50 -2.87 -21.87
CA PRO A 364 50.42 -1.98 -23.03
C PRO A 364 51.18 -0.68 -22.74
N ASP A 365 52.23 -0.39 -23.51
CA ASP A 365 52.95 0.89 -23.42
C ASP A 365 51.99 2.02 -23.78
N ARG A 366 51.52 2.76 -22.78
CA ARG A 366 50.72 3.99 -22.97
C ARG A 366 51.63 5.14 -23.36
N LEU A 367 52.01 5.21 -24.63
CA LEU A 367 52.52 6.44 -25.24
C LEU A 367 51.33 7.28 -25.73
N HIS A 368 50.79 8.14 -24.86
CA HIS A 368 49.93 9.25 -25.28
C HIS A 368 50.71 10.56 -25.14
N GLN A 369 51.22 11.07 -26.26
CA GLN A 369 51.72 12.43 -26.36
C GLN A 369 50.54 13.42 -26.27
N LEU A 370 50.63 14.32 -25.28
CA LEU A 370 50.06 15.67 -25.17
C LEU A 370 48.78 15.98 -25.98
N HIS A 371 47.63 16.04 -25.31
CA HIS A 371 46.53 16.91 -25.76
C HIS A 371 46.91 18.35 -25.40
N ASN A 372 47.44 19.08 -26.38
CA ASN A 372 47.76 20.49 -26.26
C ASN A 372 46.49 21.34 -26.06
N HIS A 373 46.57 22.24 -25.08
CA HIS A 373 45.73 23.43 -24.99
C HIS A 373 45.89 24.31 -26.23
N GLN A 374 44.78 24.75 -26.84
CA GLN A 374 44.66 26.09 -27.42
C GLN A 374 43.22 26.65 -27.26
N PRO A 375 43.05 27.98 -27.10
CA PRO A 375 41.80 28.64 -26.75
C PRO A 375 40.93 29.03 -27.96
N ALA A 376 39.71 29.48 -27.65
CA ALA A 376 38.62 29.86 -28.55
C ALA A 376 38.96 30.90 -29.64
N GLY A 377 38.39 30.73 -30.84
CA GLY A 377 38.35 31.73 -31.90
C GLY A 377 37.66 31.21 -33.16
N ALA A 378 36.64 31.93 -33.63
CA ALA A 378 35.64 31.54 -34.63
C ALA A 378 36.14 31.20 -36.05
N ALA A 379 35.41 30.32 -36.75
CA ALA A 379 34.77 30.61 -38.05
C ALA A 379 34.04 29.38 -38.63
N HIS A 380 32.85 29.66 -39.19
CA HIS A 380 31.96 28.80 -39.96
C HIS A 380 32.63 28.01 -41.10
N ALA A 381 32.19 26.78 -41.35
CA ALA A 381 31.82 26.27 -42.68
C ALA A 381 31.22 24.85 -42.58
N ASP A 382 30.53 24.49 -43.64
CA ASP A 382 29.37 23.63 -43.72
C ASP A 382 29.69 22.19 -44.18
N LEU A 383 28.66 21.33 -44.06
CA LEU A 383 28.37 20.15 -44.89
C LEU A 383 29.16 18.81 -44.77
N ALA A 384 28.32 17.77 -44.62
CA ALA A 384 28.32 16.46 -45.30
C ALA A 384 29.00 15.22 -44.65
N LEU A 385 28.12 14.37 -44.09
CA LEU A 385 28.00 12.92 -44.33
C LEU A 385 29.30 12.10 -44.46
N ARG A 386 29.54 11.20 -43.49
CA ARG A 386 30.02 9.84 -43.77
C ARG A 386 29.57 8.84 -42.71
N GLN A 387 29.33 7.64 -43.21
CA GLN A 387 28.45 6.60 -42.68
C GLN A 387 28.97 5.91 -41.41
N ARG A 388 28.05 5.49 -40.53
CA ARG A 388 28.35 4.56 -39.42
C ARG A 388 28.48 3.13 -39.97
N PRO A 389 29.53 2.35 -39.63
CA PRO A 389 29.54 0.92 -39.90
C PRO A 389 28.60 0.19 -38.94
N ARG A 390 27.82 -0.74 -39.51
CA ARG A 390 26.90 -1.66 -38.85
C ARG A 390 27.67 -2.69 -38.01
N LEU A 391 27.15 -3.01 -36.82
CA LEU A 391 27.52 -4.20 -36.05
C LEU A 391 26.90 -5.46 -36.69
N PRO A 392 27.61 -6.61 -36.74
CA PRO A 392 27.06 -7.82 -37.34
C PRO A 392 26.04 -8.50 -36.41
N ARG A 393 24.89 -8.85 -37.00
CA ARG A 393 23.97 -9.86 -36.48
C ARG A 393 24.60 -11.25 -36.65
N TRP A 394 24.61 -12.05 -35.60
CA TRP A 394 24.66 -13.51 -35.72
C TRP A 394 23.33 -14.06 -35.22
N LEU A 395 22.64 -14.77 -36.09
CA LEU A 395 21.48 -15.60 -35.81
C LEU A 395 21.62 -16.87 -36.65
N THR A 396 20.92 -17.92 -36.22
CA THR A 396 20.72 -19.26 -36.83
C THR A 396 21.74 -20.33 -36.39
N HIS A 397 21.38 -21.57 -36.08
CA HIS A 397 20.08 -22.28 -35.94
C HIS A 397 20.38 -23.63 -35.26
N LEU A 398 19.53 -24.06 -34.34
CA LEU A 398 18.78 -25.34 -34.33
C LEU A 398 17.85 -25.39 -33.12
#